data_AF-A0A9D9HDI5-F1
#
_entry.id   AF-A0A9D9HDI5-F1
#
_cell.length_a   1.000
_cell.length_b   1.000
_cell.length_c   1.000
_cell.angle_alpha   90.00
_cell.angle_beta   90.00
_cell.angle_gamma   90.00
#
_symmetry.space_group_name_H-M   'P 1'
#
loop_
_entity.id
_entity.type
_entity.pdbx_description
1 polymer ?
#
loop_
_entity_poly.entity_id
_entity_poly.type
_entity_poly.pdbx_seq_one_letter_code
_entity_poly.pdbx_strand_id
1 'polypeptide(L)' 'MEVGANAGKVWQALSAANAAVEVKALKKATKMTDKEIYAAFGWLLREGKISLTEQDKDVFVALV' A
#
# COMPACT_ATOMS: atom_id res chain seq x y z
N MET A 1 12.25 11.92 7.21
CA MET A 1 12.04 11.28 5.89
C MET A 1 11.43 9.90 6.11
N GLU A 2 10.13 9.82 6.41
CA GLU A 2 9.49 8.56 6.88
C GLU A 2 8.79 7.75 5.77
N VAL A 3 8.78 8.24 4.52
CA VAL A 3 8.09 7.57 3.40
C VAL A 3 8.67 6.19 3.11
N GLY A 4 10.00 6.01 3.19
CA GLY A 4 10.65 4.71 2.97
C GLY A 4 10.32 3.69 4.07
N ALA A 5 10.27 4.11 5.34
CA ALA A 5 9.87 3.25 6.45
C ALA A 5 8.39 2.85 6.34
N ASN A 6 7.54 3.79 5.94
CA ASN A 6 6.12 3.53 5.71
C ASN A 6 5.88 2.61 4.50
N ALA A 7 6.63 2.78 3.41
CA ALA A 7 6.64 1.88 2.27
C ALA A 7 7.04 0.45 2.67
N GLY A 8 8.04 0.30 3.55
CA GLY A 8 8.42 -1.01 4.08
C GLY A 8 7.29 -1.70 4.86
N LYS A 9 6.58 -0.97 5.73
CA LYS A 9 5.42 -1.51 6.47
C LYS A 9 4.28 -1.92 5.53
N VAL A 10 3.98 -1.09 4.53
CA VAL A 10 2.97 -1.39 3.51
C VAL A 10 3.35 -2.64 2.74
N TRP A 11 4.60 -2.74 2.28
CA TRP A 11 5.09 -3.89 1.53
C TRP A 11 5.04 -5.18 2.36
N GLN A 12 5.44 -5.14 3.64
CA GLN A 12 5.32 -6.28 4.55
C GLN A 12 3.86 -6.71 4.76
N ALA A 13 2.93 -5.76 4.93
CA ALA A 13 1.52 -6.08 5.09
C ALA A 13 0.94 -6.76 3.83
N LEU A 14 1.32 -6.28 2.65
CA LEU A 14 0.93 -6.89 1.37
C LEU A 14 1.56 -8.27 1.16
N SER A 15 2.85 -8.41 1.48
CA SER A 15 3.57 -9.68 1.41
C SER A 15 2.96 -10.73 2.34
N ALA A 16 2.56 -10.33 3.56
CA ALA A 16 1.90 -11.21 4.51
C ALA A 16 0.47 -11.60 4.08
N ALA A 17 -0.25 -10.70 3.40
CA ALA A 17 -1.59 -10.99 2.88
C ALA A 17 -1.55 -11.93 1.67
N ASN A 18 -0.45 -11.94 0.91
CA ASN A 18 -0.27 -12.74 -0.32
C ASN A 18 -1.43 -12.61 -1.33
N ALA A 19 -2.11 -11.46 -1.30
CA ALA A 19 -3.29 -11.15 -2.08
C ALA A 19 -3.44 -9.63 -2.21
N ALA A 20 -4.32 -9.19 -3.11
CA ALA A 20 -4.69 -7.79 -3.21
C ALA A 20 -5.47 -7.35 -1.95
N VAL A 21 -5.05 -6.25 -1.34
CA VAL A 21 -5.64 -5.71 -0.10
C VAL A 21 -6.28 -4.36 -0.39
N GLU A 22 -7.50 -4.15 0.11
CA GLU A 22 -8.18 -2.86 -0.01
C GLU A 22 -7.37 -1.76 0.70
N VAL A 23 -7.20 -0.61 0.07
CA VAL A 23 -6.46 0.54 0.63
C VAL A 23 -7.01 0.96 2.00
N LYS A 24 -8.33 0.92 2.21
CA LYS A 24 -8.93 1.25 3.52
C LYS A 24 -8.55 0.26 4.60
N ALA A 25 -8.52 -1.04 4.27
CA ALA A 25 -8.08 -2.08 5.19
C ALA A 25 -6.58 -1.92 5.51
N LEU A 26 -5.77 -1.62 4.50
CA LEU A 26 -4.34 -1.40 4.64
C LEU A 26 -4.03 -0.21 5.55
N LYS A 27 -4.74 0.92 5.38
CA LYS A 27 -4.63 2.09 6.28
C LYS A 27 -4.88 1.75 7.73
N LYS A 28 -5.92 0.93 7.99
CA LYS A 28 -6.27 0.49 9.35
C LYS A 28 -5.19 -0.44 9.92
N ALA A 29 -4.68 -1.37 9.12
CA ALA A 29 -3.64 -2.31 9.52
C ALA A 29 -2.30 -1.63 9.82
N THR A 30 -1.91 -0.65 9.01
CA THR A 30 -0.64 0.07 9.16
C THR A 30 -0.72 1.28 10.09
N LYS A 31 -1.94 1.67 10.52
CA LYS A 31 -2.25 2.88 11.30
C LYS A 31 -1.71 4.15 10.66
N MET A 32 -1.85 4.26 9.34
CA MET A 32 -1.37 5.40 8.55
C MET A 32 -2.50 6.36 8.17
N THR A 33 -2.15 7.64 8.06
CA THR A 33 -3.00 8.66 7.45
C THR A 33 -3.04 8.52 5.93
N ASP A 34 -4.00 9.17 5.27
CA ASP A 34 -4.08 9.20 3.80
C ASP A 34 -2.77 9.69 3.16
N LYS A 35 -2.21 10.80 3.65
CA LYS A 35 -0.96 11.34 3.12
C LYS A 35 0.19 10.33 3.19
N GLU A 36 0.33 9.64 4.31
CA GLU A 36 1.41 8.68 4.52
C GLU A 36 1.27 7.45 3.63
N ILE A 37 0.06 6.90 3.53
CA ILE A 37 -0.15 5.69 2.72
C ILE A 37 -0.01 6.00 1.22
N TYR A 38 -0.53 7.14 0.75
CA TYR A 38 -0.39 7.52 -0.65
C TYR A 38 1.07 7.90 -1.00
N ALA A 39 1.82 8.51 -0.07
CA ALA A 39 3.25 8.72 -0.24
C ALA A 39 4.02 7.39 -0.31
N ALA A 40 3.69 6.43 0.56
CA ALA A 40 4.26 5.09 0.56
C ALA A 40 3.94 4.34 -0.75
N PHE A 41 2.70 4.44 -1.25
CA PHE A 41 2.33 3.89 -2.54
C PHE A 41 3.12 4.52 -3.68
N GLY A 42 3.22 5.85 -3.72
CA GLY A 42 4.01 6.55 -4.74
C GLY A 42 5.48 6.08 -4.76
N TRP A 43 6.06 5.83 -3.58
CA TRP A 43 7.40 5.28 -3.47
C TRP A 43 7.50 3.85 -4.03
N LEU A 44 6.58 2.97 -3.65
CA LEU A 44 6.56 1.58 -4.11
C LEU A 44 6.23 1.44 -5.60
N LEU A 45 5.36 2.30 -6.14
CA LEU A 45 5.05 2.40 -7.57
C LEU A 45 6.26 2.86 -8.37
N ARG A 46 7.01 3.84 -7.87
CA ARG A 46 8.27 4.28 -8.48
C ARG A 46 9.28 3.14 -8.58
N GLU A 47 9.32 2.25 -7.58
CA GLU A 47 10.17 1.06 -7.61
C GLU A 47 9.56 -0.12 -8.39
N GLY A 48 8.30 -0.04 -8.83
CA GLY A 48 7.60 -1.13 -9.52
C GLY A 48 7.26 -2.32 -8.63
N LYS A 49 7.16 -2.12 -7.30
CA LYS A 49 6.94 -3.20 -6.31
C LYS A 49 5.47 -3.53 -6.07
N ILE A 50 4.56 -2.62 -6.41
CA ILE A 50 3.11 -2.77 -6.19
C ILE A 50 2.32 -2.40 -7.44
N SER A 51 1.12 -2.98 -7.55
CA SER A 51 0.08 -2.59 -8.51
C SER A 51 -1.17 -2.17 -7.76
N LEU A 52 -1.81 -1.13 -8.28
CA LEU A 52 -3.12 -0.67 -7.81
C LEU A 52 -4.17 -1.12 -8.82
N THR A 53 -5.26 -1.68 -8.32
CA THR A 53 -6.40 -2.10 -9.14
C THR A 53 -7.65 -1.48 -8.56
N GLU A 54 -8.38 -0.76 -9.40
CA GLU A 54 -9.67 -0.21 -9.04
C GLU A 54 -10.75 -1.24 -9.39
N GLN A 55 -11.52 -1.64 -8.39
CA GLN A 55 -12.66 -2.53 -8.56
C GLN A 55 -13.90 -1.83 -8.01
N ASP A 56 -14.83 -1.52 -8.92
CA ASP A 56 -16.04 -0.74 -8.66
C ASP A 56 -15.76 0.65 -8.06
N LYS A 57 -15.79 0.77 -6.72
CA LYS A 57 -15.57 2.00 -5.96
C LYS A 57 -14.42 1.88 -4.96
N ASP A 58 -13.75 0.73 -4.92
CA ASP A 58 -12.70 0.43 -3.97
C ASP A 58 -11.37 0.22 -4.70
N VAL A 59 -10.30 0.69 -4.07
CA VAL A 59 -8.95 0.57 -4.59
C VAL A 59 -8.27 -0.56 -3.84
N PHE A 60 -7.71 -1.51 -4.59
CA PHE A 60 -6.91 -2.61 -4.07
C PHE A 60 -5.45 -2.40 -4.44
N VAL A 61 -4.56 -2.85 -3.57
CA VAL A 61 -3.12 -2.84 -3.82
C VAL A 61 -2.57 -4.26 -3.65
N ALA A 62 -1.73 -4.69 -4.57
CA ALA A 62 -1.06 -5.99 -4.54
C ALA A 62 0.43 -5.81 -4.84
N LEU A 63 1.25 -6.77 -4.43
CA LEU A 63 2.64 -6.85 -4.90
C LEU A 63 2.65 -7.29 -6.38
N VAL A 64 3.65 -6.82 -7.14
CA VAL A 64 3.92 -7.25 -8.53
C VAL A 64 4.97 -8.34 -8.54
#